data_AF-A0A925R5W6-F1
#
_entry.id   AF-A0A925R5W6-F1
#
_cell.length_a   1.000
_cell.length_b   1.000
_cell.length_c   1.000
_cell.angle_alpha   90.00
_cell.angle_beta   90.00
_cell.angle_gamma   90.00
#
_symmetry.space_group_name_H-M   'P 1'
#
loop_
_entity.id
_entity.type
_entity.pdbx_description
1 polymer ?
#
loop_
_entity_poly.entity_id
_entity_poly.type
_entity_poly.pdbx_seq_one_letter_code
_entity_poly.pdbx_strand_id
1 'polypeptide(L)' 'MKIDYHKSQPPIELTVSEGIGFAPTDFKAQDISVPCQTACPAGTNVPGYIEKIAQGDYEGAYAINLED' A
#
# COMPACT_ATOMS: atom_id res chain seq x y z
N MET A 1 4.57 25.20 -2.59
CA MET A 1 3.35 24.49 -3.00
C MET A 1 2.83 23.74 -1.79
N LYS A 2 1.64 24.10 -1.28
CA LYS A 2 1.00 23.33 -0.21
C LYS A 2 0.06 22.33 -0.89
N ILE A 3 0.30 21.05 -0.70
CA ILE A 3 -0.63 20.00 -1.11
C ILE A 3 -1.71 19.97 -0.04
N ASP A 4 -2.96 20.33 -0.38
CA ASP A 4 -4.10 20.10 0.50
C ASP A 4 -4.45 18.61 0.47
N TYR A 5 -3.79 17.86 1.34
CA TYR A 5 -3.99 16.42 1.48
C TYR A 5 -5.20 16.15 2.39
N HIS A 6 -6.34 15.81 1.77
CA HIS A 6 -7.49 15.29 2.50
C HIS A 6 -7.37 13.76 2.60
N LYS A 7 -6.96 13.27 3.77
CA LYS A 7 -6.86 11.82 4.03
C LYS A 7 -8.27 11.23 4.12
N SER A 8 -8.61 10.34 3.20
CA SER A 8 -9.84 9.55 3.27
C SER A 8 -9.89 8.82 4.61
N GLN A 9 -11.06 8.81 5.26
CA GLN A 9 -11.29 7.91 6.40
C GLN A 9 -11.16 6.47 5.88
N PRO A 10 -10.21 5.66 6.37
CA PRO A 10 -10.16 4.27 5.98
C PRO A 10 -11.46 3.60 6.43
N PRO A 11 -12.08 2.74 5.60
CA PRO A 11 -13.27 2.03 6.02
C PRO A 11 -12.95 1.23 7.29
N ILE A 12 -13.85 1.29 8.27
CA ILE A 12 -13.80 0.47 9.48
C ILE A 12 -14.13 -0.97 9.10
N GLU A 13 -13.09 -1.72 8.72
CA GLU A 13 -13.15 -3.06 8.12
C GLU A 13 -12.99 -4.18 9.14
N LEU A 14 -13.51 -3.97 10.35
CA LEU A 14 -13.56 -5.03 11.35
C LEU A 14 -14.99 -5.57 11.42
N THR A 15 -15.21 -6.74 10.80
CA THR A 15 -16.39 -7.57 11.13
C THR A 15 -16.24 -8.18 12.54
N VAL A 16 -14.98 -8.33 13.02
CA VAL A 16 -14.60 -8.77 14.36
C VAL A 16 -13.35 -8.00 14.83
N SER A 17 -13.19 -7.77 16.15
CA SER A 17 -12.09 -6.97 16.70
C SER A 17 -10.69 -7.59 16.53
N GLU A 18 -10.63 -8.92 16.41
CA GLU A 18 -9.43 -9.70 16.11
C GLU A 18 -9.85 -10.91 15.28
N GLY A 19 -9.17 -11.17 14.16
CA GLY A 19 -9.49 -12.27 13.26
C GLY A 19 -8.53 -12.36 12.07
N ILE A 20 -8.38 -13.56 11.50
CA ILE A 20 -7.63 -13.74 10.26
C ILE A 20 -8.51 -13.22 9.11
N GLY A 21 -7.96 -12.32 8.29
CA GLY A 21 -8.64 -11.82 7.09
C GLY A 21 -8.66 -12.89 6.00
N PHE A 22 -9.86 -13.28 5.57
CA PHE A 22 -10.07 -14.29 4.52
C PHE A 22 -11.35 -14.06 3.69
N ALA A 23 -12.18 -13.09 4.07
CA ALA A 23 -13.33 -12.68 3.28
C ALA A 23 -12.91 -11.76 2.12
N PRO A 24 -13.63 -11.76 0.99
CA PRO A 24 -13.39 -10.82 -0.11
C PRO A 24 -13.39 -9.34 0.28
N THR A 25 -14.12 -8.97 1.35
CA THR A 25 -14.16 -7.59 1.88
C THR A 25 -12.83 -7.20 2.52
N ASP A 26 -12.14 -8.12 3.19
CA ASP A 26 -10.87 -7.86 3.87
C ASP A 26 -9.79 -7.42 2.87
N PHE A 27 -9.79 -8.01 1.67
CA PHE A 27 -8.87 -7.59 0.60
C PHE A 27 -9.23 -6.22 0.01
N LYS A 28 -10.53 -5.91 -0.11
CA LYS A 28 -10.98 -4.57 -0.53
C LYS A 28 -10.60 -3.49 0.49
N ALA A 29 -10.66 -3.81 1.78
CA ALA A 29 -10.17 -2.97 2.87
C ALA A 29 -8.72 -2.54 2.63
N GLN A 30 -7.89 -3.54 2.30
CA GLN A 30 -6.46 -3.38 2.07
C GLN A 30 -6.20 -2.51 0.84
N ASP A 31 -6.92 -2.75 -0.26
CA ASP A 31 -6.80 -1.95 -1.49
C ASP A 31 -7.14 -0.47 -1.26
N ILE A 32 -8.16 -0.19 -0.46
CA ILE A 32 -8.55 1.19 -0.12
C ILE A 32 -7.52 1.85 0.81
N SER A 33 -6.97 1.07 1.75
CA SER A 33 -6.03 1.56 2.77
C SER A 33 -4.61 1.75 2.24
N VAL A 34 -4.22 0.97 1.23
CA VAL A 34 -2.91 1.02 0.56
C VAL A 34 -3.12 1.26 -0.94
N PRO A 35 -3.67 2.42 -1.33
CA PRO A 35 -4.10 2.65 -2.72
C PRO A 35 -2.92 2.62 -3.70
N CYS A 36 -1.69 2.89 -3.25
CA CYS A 36 -0.50 2.82 -4.10
C CYS A 36 -0.19 1.40 -4.60
N GLN A 37 -0.67 0.35 -3.91
CA GLN A 37 -0.44 -1.04 -4.31
C GLN A 37 -1.20 -1.40 -5.60
N THR A 38 -2.36 -0.77 -5.84
CA THR A 38 -3.22 -1.06 -6.99
C THR A 38 -3.27 0.09 -8.00
N ALA A 39 -2.92 1.31 -7.59
CA ALA A 39 -3.01 2.49 -8.44
C ALA A 39 -1.84 2.65 -9.43
N CYS A 40 -0.71 1.95 -9.23
CA CYS A 40 0.44 2.08 -10.12
C CYS A 40 0.13 1.47 -11.49
N PRO A 41 0.13 2.25 -12.60
CA PRO A 41 -0.15 1.71 -13.92
C PRO A 41 0.92 0.75 -14.44
N ALA A 42 2.15 0.90 -13.95
CA ALA A 42 3.28 0.04 -14.31
C ALA A 42 3.29 -1.28 -13.51
N GLY A 43 2.48 -1.40 -12.45
CA GLY A 43 2.47 -2.59 -11.60
C GLY A 43 3.58 -2.64 -10.55
N THR A 44 4.37 -1.57 -10.40
CA THR A 44 5.44 -1.47 -9.42
C THR A 44 4.96 -1.83 -8.00
N ASN A 45 5.74 -2.62 -7.27
CA ASN A 45 5.52 -2.86 -5.83
C ASN A 45 5.94 -1.63 -4.99
N VAL A 46 5.13 -0.56 -5.06
CA VAL A 46 5.40 0.70 -4.36
C VAL A 46 5.55 0.53 -2.84
N PRO A 47 4.73 -0.27 -2.13
CA PRO A 47 4.94 -0.52 -0.70
C PRO A 47 6.33 -1.12 -0.41
N GLY A 48 6.76 -2.11 -1.19
CA GLY A 48 8.08 -2.72 -1.05
C GLY A 48 9.23 -1.76 -1.35
N TYR A 49 9.11 -0.96 -2.42
CA TYR A 49 10.06 0.10 -2.75
C TYR A 49 10.28 1.09 -1.59
N ILE A 50 9.18 1.55 -0.96
CA ILE A 50 9.24 2.47 0.18
C ILE A 50 9.84 1.79 1.42
N GLU A 51 9.48 0.53 1.69
CA GLU A 51 10.05 -0.25 2.80
C GLU A 51 11.57 -0.37 2.67
N LYS A 52 12.07 -0.67 1.47
CA LYS A 52 13.51 -0.75 1.19
C LYS A 52 14.22 0.57 1.44
N ILE A 53 13.64 1.69 1.03
CA ILE A 53 14.15 3.03 1.34
C ILE A 53 14.21 3.27 2.86
N ALA A 54 13.15 2.91 3.58
CA ALA A 54 13.08 3.09 5.04
C ALA A 54 14.15 2.27 5.78
N GLN A 55 14.54 1.12 5.22
CA GLN A 55 15.61 0.26 5.73
C GLN A 55 17.02 0.71 5.29
N GLY A 56 17.14 1.72 4.43
CA GLY A 56 18.41 2.16 3.85
C GLY A 56 18.94 1.25 2.72
N ASP A 57 18.13 0.30 2.25
CA ASP A 57 18.45 -0.60 1.14
C ASP A 57 18.05 0.07 -0.19
N TYR A 58 18.83 1.08 -0.60
CA TYR A 58 18.53 1.85 -1.80
C TYR A 58 18.70 1.05 -3.10
N GLU A 59 19.63 0.09 -3.12
CA GLU A 59 19.82 -0.82 -4.25
C GLU A 59 18.61 -1.75 -4.41
N GLY A 60 18.12 -2.33 -3.30
CA GLY A 60 16.90 -3.13 -3.31
C GLY A 60 15.66 -2.32 -3.68
N ALA A 61 15.57 -1.06 -3.25
CA ALA A 61 14.53 -0.15 -3.70
C ALA A 61 14.62 0.10 -5.22
N TYR A 62 15.81 0.39 -5.72
CA TYR A 62 16.04 0.63 -7.15
C TYR A 62 15.67 -0.60 -8.00
N ALA A 63 16.03 -1.80 -7.55
CA ALA A 63 15.66 -3.04 -8.22
C ALA A 63 14.14 -3.17 -8.37
N ILE A 64 13.36 -2.98 -7.29
CA ILE A 64 11.90 -3.03 -7.34
C ILE A 64 11.32 -2.01 -8.34
N ASN A 65 11.88 -0.81 -8.39
CA ASN A 65 11.42 0.24 -9.31
C ASN A 65 11.81 -0.04 -10.78
N LEU A 66 12.73 -0.97 -11.03
CA LEU A 66 13.21 -1.32 -12.37
C LEU A 66 12.62 -2.65 -12.89
N GLU A 67 11.92 -3.40 -12.03
CA GLU A 67 11.32 -4.71 -12.39
C GLU A 67 10.15 -4.60 -13.39
N ASP A 68 9.72 -3.39 -13.73
CA ASP A 68 8.61 -3.07 -14.66
C ASP A 68 8.99 -3.18 -16.15
#